data_AF-A0AAV8W1A0-F1
#
_entry.id   AF-A0AAV8W1A0-F1
#
_cell.length_a   1.000
_cell.length_b   1.000
_cell.length_c   1.000
_cell.angle_alpha   90.00
_cell.angle_beta   90.00
_cell.angle_gamma   90.00
#
_symmetry.space_group_name_H-M   'P 1'
#
loop_
_entity.id
_entity.type
_entity.pdbx_description
1 polymer ?
#
loop_
_entity_poly.entity_id
_entity_poly.type
_entity_poly.pdbx_seq_one_letter_code
_entity_poly.pdbx_strand_id
1 'polypeptide(L)'
;MPQRRSARNKKGAESAPEAVVDNAETVEPPKKKLRTTTAKKQSKPKEETAPNPVEVSETSDQDAESASSIHQFTARDLNGEEVSLEKYKGHVCLLVNVASRCGHTSSNYKELNELYELYAESKGLRILAFPCNQFAGQEPGDSKKISEFIKKKGVKFDVFEKVEVNGKKAHPLWKFMTEKIHGPKGPNINWNFTKFIADKEGKVVERFKPTVKPLQLVEHLEKYW
;
A
#
# COMPACT_ATOMS: atom_id res chain seq x y z
N MET A 1 44.20 -1.10 -40.90
CA MET A 1 44.97 -2.36 -40.96
C MET A 1 46.42 -1.96 -41.16
N PRO A 2 47.33 -2.25 -40.21
CA PRO A 2 47.78 -3.63 -39.94
C PRO A 2 47.81 -4.02 -38.45
N GLN A 3 48.33 -5.21 -38.20
CA GLN A 3 47.99 -6.17 -37.15
C GLN A 3 48.74 -6.04 -35.81
N ARG A 4 48.02 -6.46 -34.75
CA ARG A 4 48.39 -7.14 -33.49
C ARG A 4 49.89 -7.31 -33.15
N ARG A 5 50.23 -7.01 -31.88
CA ARG A 5 50.94 -7.94 -30.96
C ARG A 5 50.49 -7.78 -29.51
N SER A 6 50.25 -8.93 -28.86
CA SER A 6 49.93 -9.11 -27.45
C SER A 6 51.13 -8.84 -26.53
N ALA A 7 50.85 -8.39 -25.31
CA ALA A 7 51.66 -8.73 -24.13
C ALA A 7 50.75 -8.91 -22.91
N ARG A 8 51.08 -9.94 -22.13
CA ARG A 8 50.36 -10.54 -21.00
C ARG A 8 51.27 -10.37 -19.77
N ASN A 9 50.75 -9.94 -18.63
CA ASN A 9 51.37 -10.16 -17.30
C ASN A 9 50.26 -10.09 -16.23
N LYS A 10 49.80 -11.22 -15.64
CA LYS A 10 50.24 -11.85 -14.37
C LYS A 10 50.13 -10.88 -13.16
N LYS A 11 49.09 -11.06 -12.34
CA LYS A 11 49.05 -11.81 -11.05
C LYS A 11 49.69 -11.04 -9.88
N GLY A 12 48.85 -10.60 -8.95
CA GLY A 12 49.16 -10.28 -7.56
C GLY A 12 47.88 -10.46 -6.76
N ALA A 13 47.89 -11.43 -5.84
CA ALA A 13 46.81 -11.78 -4.92
C ALA A 13 47.10 -11.19 -3.53
N GLU A 14 46.22 -11.49 -2.56
CA GLU A 14 46.42 -11.37 -1.10
C GLU A 14 46.01 -9.99 -0.53
N SER A 15 45.24 -9.85 0.57
CA SER A 15 44.59 -10.76 1.52
C SER A 15 43.59 -9.94 2.36
N ALA A 16 42.49 -10.56 2.78
CA ALA A 16 41.66 -10.10 3.91
C ALA A 16 42.23 -10.61 5.24
N PRO A 17 41.89 -9.97 6.37
CA PRO A 17 41.62 -10.68 7.62
C PRO A 17 40.21 -10.31 8.13
N GLU A 18 39.32 -11.30 8.30
CA GLU A 18 39.12 -12.14 9.49
C GLU A 18 38.23 -11.49 10.56
N ALA A 19 37.15 -12.21 10.85
CA ALA A 19 36.16 -11.95 11.86
C ALA A 19 36.69 -12.38 13.23
N VAL A 20 36.37 -11.61 14.26
CA VAL A 20 36.51 -12.04 15.65
C VAL A 20 35.11 -12.13 16.26
N VAL A 21 34.75 -13.35 16.62
CA VAL A 21 33.63 -13.73 17.47
C VAL A 21 34.15 -13.91 18.89
N ASP A 22 33.46 -13.34 19.86
CA ASP A 22 33.51 -13.64 21.31
C ASP A 22 32.46 -12.72 21.97
N ASN A 23 31.75 -13.06 23.03
CA ASN A 23 31.49 -14.31 23.72
C ASN A 23 30.16 -14.10 24.48
N ALA A 24 29.50 -15.19 24.84
CA ALA A 24 28.29 -15.16 25.64
C ALA A 24 28.53 -14.63 27.06
N GLU A 25 27.56 -13.91 27.63
CA GLU A 25 27.35 -13.94 29.07
C GLU A 25 25.86 -13.85 29.39
N THR A 26 25.36 -14.94 29.97
CA THR A 26 24.03 -15.10 30.53
C THR A 26 24.08 -14.64 31.98
N VAL A 27 23.19 -13.72 32.37
CA VAL A 27 23.03 -13.30 33.76
C VAL A 27 21.54 -13.33 34.12
N GLU A 28 21.11 -14.40 34.78
CA GLU A 28 19.93 -14.39 35.65
C GLU A 28 20.30 -13.82 37.03
N PRO A 29 19.37 -13.12 37.68
CA PRO A 29 19.26 -13.24 39.14
C PRO A 29 17.76 -13.24 39.61
N PRO A 30 17.44 -13.34 40.92
CA PRO A 30 17.11 -14.61 41.56
C PRO A 30 15.69 -14.64 42.17
N LYS A 31 15.17 -15.86 42.40
CA LYS A 31 13.96 -16.12 43.20
C LYS A 31 14.24 -15.99 44.71
N LYS A 32 13.49 -15.17 45.45
CA LYS A 32 13.26 -15.38 46.91
C LYS A 32 11.92 -14.87 47.45
N LYS A 33 11.21 -15.84 48.04
CA LYS A 33 10.52 -15.89 49.35
C LYS A 33 9.17 -15.17 49.57
N LEU A 34 8.18 -16.05 49.71
CA LEU A 34 6.93 -16.00 50.45
C LEU A 34 7.05 -15.43 51.87
N ARG A 35 6.16 -14.50 52.22
CA ARG A 35 5.80 -14.16 53.62
C ARG A 35 4.30 -13.84 53.69
N THR A 36 3.61 -14.61 54.53
CA THR A 36 2.20 -14.49 54.93
C THR A 36 2.00 -13.38 55.96
N THR A 37 0.95 -12.56 55.83
CA THR A 37 0.16 -12.03 56.97
C THR A 37 -1.15 -11.37 56.50
N THR A 38 -2.26 -11.92 57.01
CA THR A 38 -3.43 -11.23 57.60
C THR A 38 -4.43 -10.46 56.71
N ALA A 39 -5.67 -10.94 56.75
CA ALA A 39 -6.87 -10.34 56.17
C ALA A 39 -7.37 -9.10 56.93
N LYS A 40 -7.86 -8.08 56.19
CA LYS A 40 -8.91 -7.14 56.66
C LYS A 40 -9.65 -6.47 55.49
N LYS A 41 -10.90 -6.90 55.31
CA LYS A 41 -12.15 -6.17 55.03
C LYS A 41 -12.18 -4.97 54.04
N GLN A 42 -13.06 -5.14 53.04
CA GLN A 42 -13.94 -4.16 52.36
C GLN A 42 -13.32 -3.06 51.49
N SER A 43 -13.46 -3.22 50.16
CA SER A 43 -14.23 -2.31 49.30
C SER A 43 -14.27 -2.83 47.85
N LYS A 44 -15.45 -2.84 47.26
CA LYS A 44 -15.79 -3.28 45.89
C LYS A 44 -15.00 -2.47 44.85
N PRO A 45 -14.22 -3.07 43.93
CA PRO A 45 -13.69 -2.35 42.78
C PRO A 45 -14.81 -2.16 41.77
N LYS A 46 -14.97 -0.92 41.31
CA LYS A 46 -15.76 -0.60 40.12
C LYS A 46 -15.17 -1.35 38.93
N GLU A 47 -16.06 -2.02 38.22
CA GLU A 47 -15.85 -2.57 36.89
C GLU A 47 -15.37 -1.44 35.97
N GLU A 48 -14.07 -1.42 35.72
CA GLU A 48 -13.45 -0.57 34.71
C GLU A 48 -13.77 -1.23 33.38
N THR A 49 -14.85 -0.75 32.74
CA THR A 49 -15.28 -1.21 31.43
C THR A 49 -14.14 -1.04 30.44
N ALA A 50 -13.65 -2.17 29.93
CA ALA A 50 -12.78 -2.23 28.78
C ALA A 50 -13.37 -1.35 27.64
N PRO A 51 -12.55 -0.62 26.88
CA PRO A 51 -13.06 0.06 25.69
C PRO A 51 -13.63 -0.99 24.74
N ASN A 52 -14.90 -0.80 24.35
CA ASN A 52 -15.62 -1.66 23.42
C ASN A 52 -14.80 -1.89 22.14
N PRO A 53 -14.86 -3.09 21.52
CA PRO A 53 -14.33 -3.30 20.19
C PRO A 53 -15.03 -2.33 19.24
N VAL A 54 -14.26 -1.56 18.47
CA VAL A 54 -14.81 -0.71 17.40
C VAL A 54 -15.40 -1.66 16.36
N GLU A 55 -16.72 -1.71 16.28
CA GLU A 55 -17.47 -2.44 15.26
C GLU A 55 -17.26 -1.69 13.93
N VAL A 56 -16.30 -2.13 13.12
CA VAL A 56 -16.02 -1.55 11.80
C VAL A 56 -17.07 -2.09 10.84
N SER A 57 -18.09 -1.28 10.55
CA SER A 57 -19.15 -1.62 9.61
C SER A 57 -18.63 -1.46 8.16
N GLU A 58 -18.74 -2.52 7.35
CA GLU A 58 -18.50 -2.45 5.90
C GLU A 58 -19.31 -1.27 5.31
N THR A 59 -18.63 -0.29 4.69
CA THR A 59 -19.31 0.87 4.08
C THR A 59 -20.31 0.42 3.04
N SER A 60 -21.57 0.81 3.19
CA SER A 60 -22.65 0.46 2.28
C SER A 60 -22.68 1.40 1.05
N ASP A 61 -23.45 1.04 0.02
CA ASP A 61 -23.63 1.88 -1.18
C ASP A 61 -24.20 3.28 -0.86
N GLN A 62 -24.98 3.43 0.21
CA GLN A 62 -25.53 4.72 0.64
C GLN A 62 -24.45 5.62 1.28
N ASP A 63 -23.45 5.02 1.92
CA ASP A 63 -22.34 5.74 2.53
C ASP A 63 -21.39 6.31 1.45
N ALA A 64 -21.29 5.65 0.29
CA ALA A 64 -20.48 6.13 -0.82
C ALA A 64 -21.02 7.43 -1.45
N GLU A 65 -22.34 7.59 -1.55
CA GLU A 65 -22.97 8.77 -2.17
C GLU A 65 -22.83 10.03 -1.30
N SER A 66 -22.89 9.87 0.02
CA SER A 66 -22.78 10.98 0.98
C SER A 66 -21.35 11.28 1.43
N ALA A 67 -20.40 10.38 1.13
CA ALA A 67 -19.00 10.56 1.49
C ALA A 67 -18.39 11.84 0.91
N SER A 68 -17.44 12.40 1.66
CA SER A 68 -16.64 13.57 1.28
C SER A 68 -15.15 13.29 1.19
N SER A 69 -14.69 12.13 1.69
CA SER A 69 -13.27 11.79 1.77
C SER A 69 -13.04 10.29 1.62
N ILE A 70 -11.90 9.90 1.04
CA ILE A 70 -11.47 8.49 0.97
C ILE A 70 -11.28 7.86 2.36
N HIS A 71 -11.06 8.67 3.40
CA HIS A 71 -10.83 8.20 4.76
C HIS A 71 -12.05 7.53 5.41
N GLN A 72 -13.24 7.70 4.83
CA GLN A 72 -14.48 7.11 5.32
C GLN A 72 -14.67 5.66 4.86
N PHE A 73 -13.78 5.15 3.99
CA PHE A 73 -13.88 3.81 3.43
C PHE A 73 -12.87 2.87 4.08
N THR A 74 -13.17 1.58 3.97
CA THR A 74 -12.24 0.49 4.25
C THR A 74 -11.98 -0.32 2.97
N ALA A 75 -10.91 -1.09 2.94
CA ALA A 75 -10.63 -2.05 1.88
C ALA A 75 -9.85 -3.23 2.45
N ARG A 76 -10.08 -4.44 1.92
CA ARG A 76 -9.34 -5.63 2.34
C ARG A 76 -7.93 -5.63 1.74
N ASP A 77 -6.92 -5.90 2.56
CA ASP A 77 -5.55 -6.13 2.09
C ASP A 77 -5.40 -7.53 1.44
N LEU A 78 -4.24 -7.84 0.85
CA LEU A 78 -4.03 -9.15 0.23
C LEU A 78 -4.08 -10.36 1.18
N ASN A 79 -4.12 -10.15 2.49
CA ASN A 79 -4.32 -11.20 3.49
C ASN A 79 -5.80 -11.38 3.86
N GLY A 80 -6.69 -10.53 3.32
CA GLY A 80 -8.12 -10.51 3.59
C GLY A 80 -8.50 -9.67 4.81
N GLU A 81 -7.54 -8.97 5.43
CA GLU A 81 -7.76 -8.13 6.60
C GLU A 81 -8.34 -6.78 6.18
N GLU A 82 -9.34 -6.29 6.92
CA GLU A 82 -9.95 -5.01 6.63
C GLU A 82 -9.06 -3.86 7.10
N VAL A 83 -8.73 -2.95 6.18
CA VAL A 83 -7.89 -1.79 6.43
C VAL A 83 -8.72 -0.52 6.29
N SER A 84 -8.84 0.24 7.38
CA SER A 84 -9.40 1.60 7.32
C SER A 84 -8.48 2.52 6.52
N LEU A 85 -9.05 3.22 5.52
CA LEU A 85 -8.30 4.19 4.74
C LEU A 85 -8.06 5.50 5.51
N GLU A 86 -8.63 5.66 6.71
CA GLU A 86 -8.26 6.75 7.63
C GLU A 86 -6.76 6.76 7.94
N LYS A 87 -6.07 5.60 7.87
CA LYS A 87 -4.61 5.50 8.04
C LYS A 87 -3.82 6.41 7.08
N TYR A 88 -4.42 6.86 6.00
CA TYR A 88 -3.78 7.73 5.01
C TYR A 88 -4.04 9.23 5.25
N LYS A 89 -4.71 9.60 6.34
CA LYS A 89 -4.96 11.00 6.68
C LYS A 89 -3.65 11.77 6.82
N GLY A 90 -3.59 12.94 6.20
CA GLY A 90 -2.38 13.76 6.15
C GLY A 90 -1.41 13.41 5.01
N HIS A 91 -1.70 12.36 4.23
CA HIS A 91 -0.90 11.94 3.08
C HIS A 91 -1.57 12.31 1.75
N VAL A 92 -0.76 12.66 0.75
CA VAL A 92 -1.24 12.71 -0.63
C VAL A 92 -1.33 11.29 -1.14
N CYS A 93 -2.49 10.90 -1.66
CA CYS A 93 -2.77 9.54 -2.08
C CYS A 93 -2.92 9.43 -3.60
N LEU A 94 -2.21 8.46 -4.20
CA LEU A 94 -2.41 8.05 -5.58
C LEU A 94 -3.15 6.70 -5.60
N LEU A 95 -4.42 6.71 -5.98
CA LEU A 95 -5.24 5.51 -6.10
C LEU A 95 -5.22 5.02 -7.55
N VAL A 96 -4.98 3.73 -7.78
CA VAL A 96 -4.83 3.17 -9.13
C VAL A 96 -5.43 1.77 -9.25
N ASN A 97 -6.24 1.53 -10.28
CA ASN A 97 -6.66 0.16 -10.60
C ASN A 97 -5.58 -0.52 -11.42
N VAL A 98 -5.15 -1.72 -11.04
CA VAL A 98 -4.00 -2.40 -11.64
C VAL A 98 -4.40 -3.76 -12.23
N ALA A 99 -3.54 -4.25 -13.13
CA ALA A 99 -3.64 -5.58 -13.71
C ALA A 99 -2.24 -6.17 -13.93
N SER A 100 -2.09 -7.49 -13.83
CA SER A 100 -0.81 -8.21 -14.00
C SER A 100 -0.49 -8.59 -15.44
N ARG A 101 -1.51 -8.68 -16.31
CA ARG A 101 -1.39 -9.14 -17.71
C ARG A 101 -1.78 -8.08 -18.75
N CYS A 102 -1.66 -6.81 -18.39
CA CYS A 102 -1.94 -5.69 -19.28
C CYS A 102 -0.67 -5.20 -20.00
N GLY A 103 -0.79 -4.69 -21.23
CA GLY A 103 0.34 -4.11 -21.98
C GLY A 103 1.00 -2.91 -21.28
N HIS A 104 0.29 -2.25 -20.36
CA HIS A 104 0.80 -1.13 -19.56
C HIS A 104 1.46 -1.55 -18.24
N THR A 105 1.41 -2.84 -17.89
CA THR A 105 1.84 -3.35 -16.58
C THR A 105 3.30 -3.05 -16.30
N SER A 106 4.19 -3.37 -17.24
CA SER A 106 5.62 -3.29 -16.98
C SER A 106 6.08 -1.85 -16.74
N SER A 107 5.61 -0.89 -17.55
CA SER A 107 5.98 0.52 -17.37
C SER A 107 5.30 1.12 -16.14
N ASN A 108 4.02 0.83 -15.90
CA ASN A 108 3.32 1.41 -14.76
C ASN A 108 3.89 0.95 -13.42
N TYR A 109 4.10 -0.36 -13.21
CA TYR A 109 4.68 -0.82 -11.93
C TYR A 109 6.10 -0.29 -11.72
N LYS A 110 6.92 -0.19 -12.78
CA LYS A 110 8.24 0.42 -12.69
C LYS A 110 8.16 1.87 -12.20
N GLU A 111 7.35 2.68 -12.89
CA GLU A 111 7.25 4.11 -12.60
C GLU A 111 6.51 4.41 -11.28
N LEU A 112 5.54 3.57 -10.87
CA LEU A 112 4.91 3.69 -9.55
C LEU A 112 5.90 3.40 -8.42
N ASN A 113 6.77 2.39 -8.58
CA ASN A 113 7.82 2.10 -7.59
C ASN A 113 8.81 3.27 -7.48
N GLU A 114 9.23 3.81 -8.63
CA GLU A 114 10.15 4.96 -8.68
C GLU A 114 9.53 6.19 -8.02
N LEU A 115 8.26 6.50 -8.34
CA LEU A 115 7.52 7.59 -7.72
C LEU A 115 7.41 7.40 -6.19
N TYR A 116 7.12 6.18 -5.73
CA TYR A 116 7.02 5.88 -4.30
C TYR A 116 8.38 6.04 -3.61
N GLU A 117 9.45 5.52 -4.20
CA GLU A 117 10.80 5.62 -3.64
C GLU A 117 11.27 7.07 -3.49
N LEU A 118 10.94 7.94 -4.45
CA LEU A 118 11.32 9.35 -4.41
C LEU A 118 10.54 10.17 -3.39
N TYR A 119 9.23 9.91 -3.25
CA TYR A 119 8.30 10.86 -2.61
C TYR A 119 7.54 10.32 -1.40
N ALA A 120 7.57 9.01 -1.11
CA ALA A 120 6.82 8.45 0.00
C ALA A 120 7.26 9.05 1.35
N GLU A 121 8.56 9.06 1.61
CA GLU A 121 9.09 9.55 2.89
C GLU A 121 9.35 11.06 2.87
N SER A 122 9.82 11.61 1.75
CA SER A 122 10.18 13.02 1.65
C SER A 122 8.98 13.96 1.55
N LYS A 123 7.87 13.49 0.96
CA LYS A 123 6.65 14.27 0.69
C LYS A 123 5.37 13.65 1.24
N GLY A 124 5.47 12.48 1.88
CA GLY A 124 4.31 11.79 2.43
C GLY A 124 3.40 11.18 1.37
N LEU A 125 3.91 10.80 0.19
CA LEU A 125 3.13 10.13 -0.84
C LEU A 125 2.73 8.72 -0.39
N ARG A 126 1.46 8.35 -0.60
CA ARG A 126 0.97 6.97 -0.45
C ARG A 126 0.31 6.51 -1.73
N ILE A 127 0.65 5.30 -2.19
CA ILE A 127 0.05 4.70 -3.39
C ILE A 127 -0.84 3.54 -2.92
N LEU A 128 -2.09 3.55 -3.37
CA LEU A 128 -3.08 2.52 -3.07
C LEU A 128 -3.46 1.82 -4.38
N ALA A 129 -2.99 0.60 -4.57
CA ALA A 129 -3.23 -0.17 -5.79
C ALA A 129 -4.33 -1.21 -5.60
N PHE A 130 -5.31 -1.20 -6.50
CA PHE A 130 -6.48 -2.08 -6.48
C PHE A 130 -6.48 -2.98 -7.73
N PRO A 131 -6.09 -4.26 -7.61
CA PRO A 131 -6.20 -5.21 -8.71
C PRO A 131 -7.65 -5.30 -9.21
N CYS A 132 -7.87 -5.38 -10.52
CA CYS A 132 -9.21 -5.47 -11.10
C CYS A 132 -9.22 -6.32 -12.38
N ASN A 133 -10.17 -7.25 -12.48
CA ASN A 133 -10.27 -8.18 -13.61
C ASN A 133 -11.31 -7.77 -14.68
N GLN A 134 -11.99 -6.64 -14.52
CA GLN A 134 -13.08 -6.22 -15.42
C GLN A 134 -12.59 -5.82 -16.83
N PHE A 135 -11.28 -5.64 -17.00
CA PHE A 135 -10.69 -5.16 -18.25
C PHE A 135 -9.93 -6.30 -18.95
N ALA A 136 -10.61 -6.93 -19.91
CA ALA A 136 -10.09 -8.04 -20.73
C ALA A 136 -9.51 -9.23 -19.93
N GLY A 137 -9.98 -9.46 -18.70
CA GLY A 137 -9.53 -10.58 -17.87
C GLY A 137 -8.04 -10.51 -17.50
N GLN A 138 -7.46 -9.32 -17.42
CA GLN A 138 -6.02 -9.11 -17.26
C GLN A 138 -5.51 -9.23 -15.81
N GLU A 139 -6.38 -9.56 -14.85
CA GLU A 139 -6.03 -9.88 -13.46
C GLU A 139 -6.73 -11.17 -12.99
N PRO A 140 -6.44 -12.32 -13.62
CA PRO A 140 -7.16 -13.57 -13.36
C PRO A 140 -6.71 -14.24 -12.05
N GLY A 141 -5.61 -13.79 -11.43
CA GLY A 141 -5.08 -14.35 -10.19
C GLY A 141 -5.96 -14.05 -8.96
N ASP A 142 -5.82 -14.88 -7.94
CA ASP A 142 -6.30 -14.64 -6.58
C ASP A 142 -5.29 -13.79 -5.80
N SER A 143 -5.59 -13.44 -4.55
CA SER A 143 -4.73 -12.62 -3.68
C SER A 143 -3.33 -13.23 -3.52
N LYS A 144 -3.21 -14.57 -3.52
CA LYS A 144 -1.90 -15.26 -3.47
C LYS A 144 -1.08 -15.02 -4.74
N LYS A 145 -1.65 -15.25 -5.93
CA LYS A 145 -0.96 -15.00 -7.21
C LYS A 145 -0.61 -13.52 -7.39
N ILE A 146 -1.48 -12.62 -6.92
CA ILE A 146 -1.22 -11.18 -6.93
C ILE A 146 -0.05 -10.86 -6.00
N SER A 147 -0.01 -11.40 -4.78
CA SER A 147 1.10 -11.24 -3.83
C SER A 147 2.44 -11.69 -4.43
N GLU A 148 2.48 -12.86 -5.07
CA GLU A 148 3.67 -13.36 -5.77
C GLU A 148 4.10 -12.42 -6.91
N PHE A 149 3.15 -11.92 -7.68
CA PHE A 149 3.40 -10.98 -8.78
C PHE A 149 4.01 -9.67 -8.27
N ILE A 150 3.43 -9.04 -7.24
CA ILE A 150 3.91 -7.76 -6.72
C ILE A 150 5.27 -7.89 -6.00
N LYS A 151 5.53 -9.02 -5.33
CA LYS A 151 6.84 -9.35 -4.77
C LYS A 151 7.91 -9.40 -5.86
N LYS A 152 7.62 -10.09 -6.97
CA LYS A 152 8.51 -10.14 -8.14
C LYS A 152 8.76 -8.76 -8.76
N LYS A 153 7.80 -7.84 -8.65
CA LYS A 153 7.92 -6.46 -9.12
C LYS A 153 8.60 -5.52 -8.12
N GLY A 154 8.91 -5.97 -6.90
CA GLY A 154 9.52 -5.14 -5.87
C GLY A 154 8.61 -4.00 -5.41
N VAL A 155 7.28 -4.24 -5.39
CA VAL A 155 6.31 -3.24 -4.94
C VAL A 155 6.48 -2.97 -3.45
N LYS A 156 6.62 -1.68 -3.09
CA LYS A 156 6.81 -1.19 -1.72
C LYS A 156 5.59 -0.45 -1.15
N PHE A 157 4.55 -0.27 -1.95
CA PHE A 157 3.32 0.44 -1.59
C PHE A 157 2.15 -0.53 -1.37
N ASP A 158 1.04 0.00 -0.83
CA ASP A 158 -0.10 -0.81 -0.44
C ASP A 158 -0.86 -1.34 -1.66
N VAL A 159 -1.09 -2.66 -1.66
CA VAL A 159 -1.88 -3.36 -2.67
C VAL A 159 -3.00 -4.09 -1.94
N PHE A 160 -4.23 -3.86 -2.39
CA PHE A 160 -5.45 -4.41 -1.80
C PHE A 160 -5.90 -5.67 -2.52
N GLU A 161 -6.93 -6.33 -1.99
CA GLU A 161 -7.61 -7.39 -2.70
C GLU A 161 -8.20 -6.92 -4.03
N LYS A 162 -8.47 -7.90 -4.88
CA LYS A 162 -9.09 -7.65 -6.17
C LYS A 162 -10.52 -7.13 -5.98
N VAL A 163 -10.82 -5.99 -6.59
CA VAL A 163 -12.15 -5.36 -6.54
C VAL A 163 -12.75 -5.21 -7.93
N GLU A 164 -14.06 -5.05 -7.98
CA GLU A 164 -14.73 -4.45 -9.13
C GLU A 164 -14.70 -2.92 -8.98
N VAL A 165 -14.47 -2.21 -10.08
CA VAL A 165 -14.41 -0.73 -10.09
C VAL A 165 -15.57 -0.10 -10.86
N ASN A 166 -16.29 -0.91 -11.63
CA ASN A 166 -17.48 -0.51 -12.39
C ASN A 166 -18.69 -1.38 -12.04
N GLY A 167 -19.89 -0.86 -12.28
CA GLY A 167 -21.15 -1.59 -12.16
C GLY A 167 -21.65 -1.73 -10.72
N LYS A 168 -22.72 -2.52 -10.55
CA LYS A 168 -23.43 -2.63 -9.25
C LYS A 168 -22.55 -3.17 -8.13
N LYS A 169 -21.60 -4.06 -8.47
CA LYS A 169 -20.65 -4.67 -7.53
C LYS A 169 -19.37 -3.87 -7.35
N ALA A 170 -19.27 -2.68 -7.95
CA ALA A 170 -18.11 -1.83 -7.75
C ALA A 170 -17.93 -1.54 -6.26
N HIS A 171 -16.67 -1.56 -5.82
CA HIS A 171 -16.33 -1.21 -4.45
C HIS A 171 -16.81 0.22 -4.12
N PRO A 172 -17.40 0.47 -2.94
CA PRO A 172 -17.95 1.78 -2.55
C PRO A 172 -16.99 2.95 -2.78
N LEU A 173 -15.73 2.81 -2.37
CA LEU A 173 -14.65 3.78 -2.67
C LEU A 173 -14.56 4.14 -4.17
N TRP A 174 -14.63 3.15 -5.06
CA TRP A 174 -14.50 3.39 -6.50
C TRP A 174 -15.73 4.10 -7.06
N LYS A 175 -16.94 3.73 -6.61
CA LYS A 175 -18.17 4.47 -6.93
C LYS A 175 -18.03 5.95 -6.53
N PHE A 176 -17.66 6.21 -5.28
CA PHE A 176 -17.40 7.56 -4.76
C PHE A 176 -16.40 8.33 -5.62
N MET A 177 -15.21 7.78 -5.89
CA MET A 177 -14.19 8.48 -6.70
C MET A 177 -14.68 8.80 -8.10
N THR A 178 -15.40 7.86 -8.74
CA THR A 178 -15.89 8.05 -10.11
C THR A 178 -17.01 9.06 -10.22
N GLU A 179 -17.82 9.25 -9.18
CA GLU A 179 -18.85 10.28 -9.10
C GLU A 179 -18.27 11.66 -8.73
N LYS A 180 -17.24 11.72 -7.89
CA LYS A 180 -16.57 13.01 -7.58
C LYS A 180 -15.84 13.58 -8.79
N ILE A 181 -15.16 12.75 -9.59
CA ILE A 181 -14.44 13.19 -10.78
C ILE A 181 -14.70 12.25 -11.95
N HIS A 182 -15.45 12.75 -12.92
CA HIS A 182 -15.76 12.02 -14.15
C HIS A 182 -14.55 11.96 -15.08
N GLY A 183 -14.46 10.88 -15.84
CA GLY A 183 -13.57 10.80 -17.00
C GLY A 183 -14.22 11.44 -18.23
N PRO A 184 -13.47 11.55 -19.34
CA PRO A 184 -13.99 12.12 -20.59
C PRO A 184 -15.23 11.41 -21.17
N LYS A 185 -15.48 10.16 -20.74
CA LYS A 185 -16.61 9.33 -21.19
C LYS A 185 -17.60 9.03 -20.06
N GLY A 186 -17.63 9.86 -19.02
CA GLY A 186 -18.48 9.69 -17.84
C GLY A 186 -17.76 9.07 -16.63
N PRO A 187 -18.52 8.64 -15.61
CA PRO A 187 -17.95 8.18 -14.34
C PRO A 187 -17.16 6.88 -14.49
N ASN A 188 -17.62 5.94 -15.32
CA ASN A 188 -17.01 4.60 -15.46
C ASN A 188 -15.51 4.63 -15.77
N ILE A 189 -14.77 3.70 -15.17
CA ILE A 189 -13.36 3.43 -15.47
C ILE A 189 -13.28 2.71 -16.82
N ASN A 190 -12.47 3.22 -17.75
CA ASN A 190 -12.42 2.68 -19.12
C ASN A 190 -11.37 1.57 -19.32
N TRP A 191 -10.34 1.50 -18.47
CA TRP A 191 -9.28 0.50 -18.58
C TRP A 191 -8.46 0.36 -17.30
N ASN A 192 -7.58 -0.64 -17.29
CA ASN A 192 -6.49 -0.77 -16.32
C ASN A 192 -5.63 0.49 -16.26
N PHE A 193 -5.11 0.79 -15.07
CA PHE A 193 -4.21 1.91 -14.79
C PHE A 193 -4.85 3.30 -14.90
N THR A 194 -6.16 3.45 -14.68
CA THR A 194 -6.73 4.76 -14.37
C THR A 194 -6.24 5.18 -12.98
N LYS A 195 -5.90 6.46 -12.79
CA LYS A 195 -5.41 6.97 -11.50
C LYS A 195 -6.28 8.10 -10.98
N PHE A 196 -6.33 8.23 -9.66
CA PHE A 196 -6.89 9.37 -8.96
C PHE A 196 -5.87 9.91 -7.97
N ILE A 197 -5.83 11.23 -7.82
CA ILE A 197 -5.13 11.87 -6.71
C ILE A 197 -6.17 12.26 -5.67
N ALA A 198 -5.91 11.91 -4.42
CA ALA A 198 -6.59 12.49 -3.27
C ALA A 198 -5.60 13.31 -2.44
N ASP A 199 -6.04 14.47 -1.96
CA ASP A 199 -5.23 15.37 -1.14
C ASP A 199 -5.09 14.85 0.31
N LYS A 200 -4.40 15.61 1.16
CA LYS A 200 -4.15 15.26 2.56
C LYS A 200 -5.42 15.17 3.43
N GLU A 201 -6.53 15.78 3.00
CA GLU A 201 -7.84 15.67 3.64
C GLU A 201 -8.64 14.46 3.11
N GLY A 202 -8.10 13.77 2.10
CA GLY A 202 -8.69 12.63 1.42
C GLY A 202 -9.74 13.03 0.38
N LYS A 203 -9.80 14.29 -0.03
CA LYS A 203 -10.67 14.73 -1.12
C LYS A 203 -10.07 14.29 -2.45
N VAL A 204 -10.89 13.71 -3.31
CA VAL A 204 -10.49 13.33 -4.68
C VAL A 204 -10.41 14.61 -5.51
N VAL A 205 -9.22 14.92 -6.03
CA VAL A 205 -8.91 16.23 -6.65
C VAL A 205 -8.57 16.14 -8.12
N GLU A 206 -7.98 15.04 -8.59
CA GLU A 206 -7.65 14.85 -10.00
C GLU A 206 -7.85 13.38 -10.45
N ARG A 207 -8.14 13.17 -11.74
CA ARG A 207 -8.31 11.85 -12.38
C ARG A 207 -7.53 11.78 -13.69
N PHE A 208 -6.83 10.67 -13.91
CA PHE A 208 -5.95 10.47 -15.05
C PHE A 208 -6.27 9.21 -15.84
N LYS A 209 -6.26 9.34 -17.17
CA LYS A 209 -6.46 8.24 -18.10
C LYS A 209 -5.30 7.21 -18.02
N PRO A 210 -5.56 5.94 -18.38
CA PRO A 210 -4.58 4.85 -18.47
C PRO A 210 -3.25 5.18 -19.16
N THR A 211 -3.29 6.07 -20.15
CA THR A 211 -2.13 6.43 -20.97
C THR A 211 -1.23 7.49 -20.34
N VAL A 212 -1.65 8.14 -19.25
CA VAL A 212 -0.79 9.03 -18.47
C VAL A 212 0.15 8.18 -17.61
N LYS A 213 1.43 8.41 -17.78
CA LYS A 213 2.50 7.70 -17.09
C LYS A 213 2.59 8.15 -15.61
N PRO A 214 2.86 7.26 -14.65
CA PRO A 214 2.97 7.66 -13.24
C PRO A 214 3.98 8.78 -12.98
N LEU A 215 5.14 8.80 -13.64
CA LEU A 215 6.11 9.88 -13.44
C LEU A 215 5.64 11.25 -13.98
N GLN A 216 4.71 11.28 -14.94
CA GLN A 216 4.11 12.54 -15.39
C GLN A 216 3.15 13.13 -14.35
N LEU A 217 2.79 12.38 -13.31
CA LEU A 217 1.93 12.86 -12.24
C LEU A 217 2.67 13.73 -11.21
N VAL A 218 4.00 13.80 -11.25
CA VAL A 218 4.79 14.59 -10.28
C VAL A 218 4.31 16.05 -10.26
N GLU A 219 4.19 16.69 -11.42
CA GLU A 219 3.71 18.09 -11.54
C GLU A 219 2.28 18.29 -10.96
N HIS A 220 1.47 17.23 -10.94
CA HIS A 220 0.13 17.29 -10.38
C HIS A 220 0.14 17.06 -8.86
N LEU A 221 0.92 16.09 -8.40
CA LEU A 221 1.04 15.78 -6.99
C LEU A 221 1.74 16.92 -6.21
N GLU A 222 2.62 17.69 -6.87
CA GLU A 222 3.30 18.87 -6.28
C GLU A 222 2.37 19.92 -5.69
N LYS A 223 1.13 19.99 -6.17
CA LYS A 223 0.13 20.92 -5.68
C LYS A 223 -0.39 20.57 -4.29
N TYR A 224 -0.15 19.34 -3.81
CA TYR A 224 -0.83 18.78 -2.64
C TYR A 224 0.10 18.35 -1.50
N TRP A 225 1.44 18.36 -1.70
CA TRP A 225 2.41 18.01 -0.65
C TRP A 225 3.02 19.22 0.09
#